data_AF-A0A9E0VSJ9-F1
#
_entry.id   AF-A0A9E0VSJ9-F1
#
_cell.length_a   1.000
_cell.length_b   1.000
_cell.length_c   1.000
_cell.angle_alpha   90.00
_cell.angle_beta   90.00
_cell.angle_gamma   90.00
#
_symmetry.space_group_name_H-M   'P 1'
#
loop_
_entity.id
_entity.type
_entity.pdbx_description
1 polymer ?
#
loop_
_entity_poly.entity_id
_entity_poly.type
_entity_poly.pdbx_seq_one_letter_code
_entity_poly.pdbx_strand_id
1 'polypeptide(L)' 'MIGNVYPVEDTGWSVLEVGELDRASFSLQVQGYQISNRAGDSVGNLFSTLNAAVEAAKGLACSENGQSSA' A
#
# COMPACT_ATOMS: atom_id res chain seq x y z
N MET A 1 -9.31 -2.48 -8.84
CA MET A 1 -8.72 -1.41 -9.66
C MET A 1 -7.86 -0.54 -8.74
N ILE A 2 -6.75 0.02 -9.22
CA ILE A 2 -5.90 0.94 -8.43
C ILE A 2 -6.31 2.37 -8.78
N GLY A 3 -6.63 3.18 -7.77
CA GLY A 3 -6.92 4.60 -7.92
C GLY A 3 -5.66 5.44 -7.85
N ASN A 4 -5.09 5.51 -6.66
CA ASN A 4 -3.91 6.30 -6.33
C ASN A 4 -2.78 5.42 -5.79
N VAL A 5 -1.55 5.91 -5.95
CA VAL A 5 -0.33 5.29 -5.39
C VAL A 5 0.38 6.30 -4.52
N TYR A 6 0.68 5.91 -3.28
CA TYR A 6 1.36 6.73 -2.29
C TYR A 6 2.73 6.11 -1.99
N PRO A 7 3.83 6.68 -2.50
CA PRO A 7 5.16 6.21 -2.14
C PRO A 7 5.44 6.43 -0.65
N VAL A 8 6.06 5.44 0.00
CA VAL A 8 6.43 5.50 1.42
C VAL A 8 7.85 6.00 1.52
N GLU A 9 8.00 7.33 1.49
CA GLU A 9 9.32 8.01 1.57
C GLU A 9 10.33 7.40 0.56
N ASP A 10 11.60 7.32 0.92
CA ASP A 10 12.66 6.71 0.09
C ASP A 10 12.84 5.20 0.37
N THR A 11 11.82 4.55 0.95
CA THR A 11 11.92 3.13 1.29
C THR A 11 11.80 2.21 0.07
N GLY A 12 11.28 2.72 -1.05
CA GLY A 12 10.92 1.91 -2.23
C GLY A 12 9.62 1.10 -2.07
N TRP A 13 8.94 1.23 -0.92
CA TRP A 13 7.61 0.66 -0.70
C TRP A 13 6.53 1.68 -1.11
N SER A 14 5.33 1.20 -1.39
CA SER A 14 4.18 2.05 -1.73
C SER A 14 2.88 1.53 -1.15
N VAL A 15 1.91 2.42 -0.99
CA VAL A 15 0.54 2.08 -0.63
C VAL A 15 -0.35 2.35 -1.84
N LEU A 16 -1.14 1.36 -2.23
CA LEU A 16 -2.07 1.39 -3.34
C LEU A 16 -3.48 1.60 -2.80
N GLU A 17 -4.16 2.65 -3.25
CA GLU A 17 -5.61 2.79 -3.04
C GLU A 17 -6.32 1.84 -3.99
N VAL A 18 -7.02 0.87 -3.43
CA VAL A 18 -7.74 -0.13 -4.21
C VAL A 18 -9.23 -0.01 -4.00
N GLY A 19 -9.95 -0.24 -5.08
CA GLY A 19 -11.40 -0.19 -5.08
C GLY A 19 -12.02 -0.86 -6.28
N GLU A 20 -13.34 -0.81 -6.31
CA GLU A 20 -14.15 -1.24 -7.43
C GLU A 20 -14.66 -0.03 -8.20
N LEU A 21 -14.69 -0.14 -9.53
CA LEU A 21 -15.28 0.88 -10.36
C LEU A 21 -16.81 0.74 -10.28
N ASP A 22 -17.48 1.74 -9.74
CA ASP A 22 -18.92 1.87 -9.91
C ASP A 22 -19.21 2.25 -11.36
N ARG A 23 -19.82 1.33 -12.11
CA ARG A 23 -20.10 1.50 -13.54
C ARG A 23 -21.22 2.50 -13.83
N ALA A 24 -22.03 2.86 -12.86
CA ALA A 24 -23.09 3.84 -13.04
C ALA A 24 -22.55 5.28 -12.91
N SER A 25 -21.70 5.52 -11.92
CA SER A 25 -21.11 6.85 -11.66
C SER A 25 -19.72 7.05 -12.26
N PHE A 26 -19.08 5.98 -12.75
CA PHE A 26 -17.68 5.94 -13.14
C PHE A 26 -16.72 6.40 -12.04
N SER A 27 -17.14 6.30 -10.78
CA SER A 27 -16.32 6.61 -9.62
C SER A 27 -15.66 5.36 -9.05
N LEU A 28 -14.47 5.52 -8.48
CA LEU A 28 -13.83 4.46 -7.73
C LEU A 28 -14.45 4.40 -6.32
N GLN A 29 -15.10 3.28 -6.02
CA GLN A 29 -15.53 2.94 -4.67
C GLN A 29 -14.35 2.34 -3.93
N VAL A 30 -13.68 3.16 -3.12
CA VAL A 30 -12.49 2.76 -2.35
C VAL A 30 -12.88 1.67 -1.35
N GLN A 31 -12.22 0.53 -1.46
CA GLN A 31 -12.37 -0.60 -0.52
C GLN A 31 -11.30 -0.56 0.57
N GLY A 32 -10.14 -0.01 0.27
CA GLY A 32 -9.06 0.16 1.23
C GLY A 32 -7.72 0.42 0.58
N TYR A 33 -6.68 0.21 1.37
CA TYR A 33 -5.30 0.52 1.04
C TYR A 33 -4.45 -0.74 1.18
N GLN A 34 -3.73 -1.09 0.11
CA GLN A 34 -2.88 -2.28 0.03
C GLN A 34 -1.42 -1.87 0.01
N ILE A 35 -0.57 -2.55 0.77
CA ILE A 35 0.87 -2.28 0.75
C ILE A 35 1.51 -3.05 -0.41
N SER A 36 2.42 -2.40 -1.13
CA SER A 36 3.25 -2.99 -2.17
C SER A 36 4.74 -2.80 -1.82
N ASN A 37 5.52 -3.88 -1.89
CA ASN A 37 6.95 -3.86 -1.60
C ASN A 37 7.77 -3.32 -2.78
N ARG A 38 9.10 -3.29 -2.64
CA ARG A 38 10.04 -2.83 -3.68
C ARG A 38 9.97 -3.63 -4.99
N ALA A 39 9.59 -4.90 -4.90
CA ALA A 39 9.42 -5.78 -6.06
C ALA A 39 8.07 -5.58 -6.76
N GLY A 40 7.16 -4.80 -6.16
CA GLY A 40 5.80 -4.59 -6.64
C GLY A 40 4.81 -5.65 -6.13
N ASP A 41 5.22 -6.53 -5.23
CA ASP A 41 4.33 -7.54 -4.65
C ASP A 41 3.44 -6.90 -3.58
N SER A 42 2.18 -7.30 -3.59
CA SER A 42 1.25 -6.92 -2.54
C SER A 42 1.52 -7.70 -1.25
N VAL A 43 1.62 -7.00 -0.13
CA VAL A 43 1.97 -7.57 1.17
C VAL A 43 0.83 -7.37 2.17
N GLY A 44 0.45 -8.44 2.85
CA GLY A 44 -0.51 -8.39 3.96
C GLY A 44 -1.97 -8.18 3.54
N ASN A 45 -2.76 -7.68 4.48
CA ASN A 45 -4.20 -7.43 4.31
C ASN A 45 -4.49 -5.99 3.90
N LEU A 46 -5.72 -5.76 3.44
CA LEU A 46 -6.24 -4.42 3.18
C LEU A 46 -6.41 -3.62 4.49
N PHE A 47 -5.97 -2.38 4.46
CA PHE A 47 -6.17 -1.41 5.52
C PHE A 47 -7.37 -0.52 5.20
N SER A 48 -8.15 -0.18 6.22
CA SER A 48 -9.31 0.71 6.08
C SER A 48 -8.93 2.19 5.92
N THR A 49 -7.69 2.57 6.24
CA THR A 49 -7.22 3.96 6.15
C THR A 49 -5.81 4.04 5.59
N LEU A 50 -5.53 5.11 4.83
CA LEU A 50 -4.22 5.36 4.24
C LEU A 50 -3.13 5.46 5.32
N ASN A 51 -3.41 6.17 6.41
CA ASN A 51 -2.43 6.37 7.49
C ASN A 51 -2.02 5.04 8.13
N ALA A 52 -2.96 4.12 8.37
CA ALA A 52 -2.63 2.80 8.93
C ALA A 52 -1.77 1.97 7.96
N ALA A 53 -2.05 2.03 6.65
CA ALA A 53 -1.25 1.35 5.64
C ALA A 53 0.17 1.94 5.54
N VAL A 54 0.31 3.27 5.58
CA VAL A 54 1.61 3.96 5.50
C VAL A 54 2.47 3.60 6.72
N GLU A 55 1.92 3.67 7.93
CA GLU A 55 2.67 3.34 9.14
C GLU A 55 3.06 1.85 9.20
N ALA A 56 2.19 0.95 8.74
CA ALA A 56 2.53 -0.46 8.60
C ALA A 56 3.64 -0.69 7.55
N ALA A 57 3.58 0.00 6.41
CA ALA A 57 4.59 -0.10 5.36
C ALA A 57 5.96 0.42 5.84
N LYS A 58 6.00 1.51 6.62
CA LYS A 58 7.23 1.98 7.27
C LYS A 58 7.82 0.93 8.20
N GLY A 59 6.98 0.32 9.04
CA GLY A 59 7.41 -0.76 9.95
C GLY A 59 8.02 -1.95 9.21
N LEU A 60 7.40 -2.37 8.10
CA LEU A 60 7.89 -3.46 7.26
C LEU A 60 9.21 -3.09 6.56
N ALA A 61 9.31 -1.90 5.98
CA ALA A 61 10.53 -1.42 5.34
C ALA A 61 11.72 -1.33 6.32
N CYS A 62 11.47 -0.86 7.55
CA CYS A 62 12.48 -0.85 8.62
C CYS A 62 12.92 -2.26 9.00
N SER A 63 11.99 -3.22 9.11
CA SER A 63 12.31 -4.61 9.42
C SER A 63 13.13 -5.28 8.32
N GLU A 64 12.83 -5.01 7.05
CA GLU A 64 13.57 -5.54 5.91
C GLU A 64 15.00 -4.97 5.86
N ASN A 65 15.15 -3.66 6.09
CA ASN A 65 16.47 -3.02 6.15
C ASN A 65 17.29 -3.51 7.37
N GLY A 66 16.64 -3.88 8.48
CA GLY A 66 17.28 -4.43 9.67
C GLY A 66 17.64 -5.92 9.59
N GLN A 67 17.10 -6.65 8.61
CA GLN A 67 17.43 -8.07 8.36
C GLN A 67 18.62 -8.26 7.41
N SER A 68 19.20 -7.18 6.87
CA SER A 68 20.46 -7.21 6.14
C SER A 68 21.69 -7.26 7.07
N SER A 69 21.69 -8.19 8.02
CA SER A 69 22.83 -8.46 8.92
C SER A 69 22.83 -9.94 9.33
N ALA A 70 23.23 -10.81 8.42
CA ALA A 70 23.66 -12.18 8.72
C ALA A 70 24.75 -12.58 7.73
#